data_AF-A0A368KCA6-F1
#
_entry.id   AF-A0A368KCA6-F1
#
_cell.length_a   1.000
_cell.length_b   1.000
_cell.length_c   1.000
_cell.angle_alpha   90.00
_cell.angle_beta   90.00
_cell.angle_gamma   90.00
#
_symmetry.space_group_name_H-M   'P 1'
#
loop_
_entity.id
_entity.type
_entity.pdbx_description
1 polymer ?
#
loop_
_entity_poly.entity_id
_entity_poly.type
_entity_poly.pdbx_seq_one_letter_code
_entity_poly.pdbx_strand_id
1 'polypeptide(L)'
;MGHNKSRSSVSVGPVDWSDPNLDALLQKVDGWKLDNRSSHAPQEVQIHVSSGWTAGSVISKPAQLISMDEQTMILATRFPVPNGEHVRVDTQDADGTHIVWAWMMEGREGCRVEDRERGLFLSKLRIG
;
A
#
# COMPACT_ATOMS: atom_id res chain seq x y z
N MET A 1 15.82 -12.57 -17.86
CA MET A 1 16.25 -13.51 -16.81
C MET A 1 15.22 -13.47 -15.67
N GLY A 2 14.42 -14.53 -15.49
CA GLY A 2 13.49 -14.64 -14.38
C GLY A 2 14.13 -15.44 -13.25
N HIS A 3 14.36 -14.82 -12.09
CA HIS A 3 14.80 -15.52 -10.90
C HIS A 3 13.62 -16.31 -10.33
N ASN A 4 13.42 -17.54 -10.84
CA ASN A 4 12.54 -18.51 -10.20
C ASN A 4 13.16 -18.87 -8.85
N LYS A 5 12.65 -18.28 -7.77
CA LYS A 5 13.00 -18.64 -6.40
C LYS A 5 12.45 -20.05 -6.17
N SER A 6 13.25 -21.06 -6.49
CA SER A 6 12.96 -22.45 -6.14
C SER A 6 12.60 -22.48 -4.66
N ARG A 7 11.35 -22.85 -4.35
CA ARG A 7 10.92 -23.12 -2.97
C ARG A 7 11.90 -24.13 -2.40
N SER A 8 12.64 -23.72 -1.38
CA SER A 8 13.51 -24.60 -0.61
C SER A 8 12.66 -25.79 -0.17
N SER A 9 12.95 -26.99 -0.69
CA SER A 9 12.32 -28.23 -0.26
C SER A 9 12.88 -28.63 1.10
N VAL A 10 12.63 -27.80 2.11
CA VAL A 10 12.90 -28.12 3.50
C VAL A 10 11.81 -29.11 3.90
N SER A 11 12.19 -30.37 4.03
CA SER A 11 11.36 -31.37 4.68
C SER A 11 11.21 -30.96 6.14
N VAL A 12 10.09 -30.28 6.44
CA VAL A 12 9.63 -30.10 7.81
C VAL A 12 9.34 -31.49 8.37
N GLY A 13 10.16 -31.94 9.32
CA GLY A 13 9.94 -33.19 10.05
C GLY A 13 8.56 -33.19 10.73
N PRO A 14 8.11 -34.34 11.29
CA PRO A 14 6.83 -34.41 11.99
C PRO A 14 6.82 -33.37 13.12
N VAL A 15 6.02 -32.33 12.95
CA VAL A 15 5.81 -31.29 13.97
C VAL A 15 4.89 -31.89 15.01
N ASP A 16 5.39 -32.00 16.24
CA ASP A 16 4.57 -32.37 17.38
C ASP A 16 3.77 -31.14 17.84
N TRP A 17 2.51 -31.09 17.42
CA TRP A 17 1.57 -30.03 17.78
C TRP A 17 1.12 -30.08 19.25
N SER A 18 1.49 -31.13 19.98
CA SER A 18 1.18 -31.28 21.41
C SER A 18 2.35 -30.85 22.30
N ASP A 19 3.47 -30.41 21.73
CA ASP A 19 4.65 -30.01 22.50
C ASP A 19 4.35 -28.72 23.30
N PRO A 20 4.54 -28.73 24.63
CA PRO A 20 4.24 -27.58 25.48
C PRO A 20 5.19 -26.39 25.25
N ASN A 21 6.40 -26.61 24.70
CA ASN A 21 7.28 -25.50 24.32
C ASN A 21 6.80 -24.85 23.02
N LEU A 22 6.21 -25.62 22.10
CA LEU A 22 5.55 -25.07 20.91
C LEU A 22 4.36 -24.21 21.32
N ASP A 23 3.52 -24.67 22.25
CA ASP A 23 2.40 -23.89 22.78
C ASP A 23 2.88 -22.59 23.44
N ALA A 24 3.92 -22.65 24.27
CA ALA A 24 4.51 -21.45 24.89
C ALA A 24 5.10 -20.47 23.87
N LEU A 25 5.64 -20.95 22.74
CA LEU A 25 6.11 -20.10 21.64
C LEU A 25 4.94 -19.50 20.85
N LEU A 26 3.88 -20.27 20.61
CA LEU A 26 2.68 -19.81 19.95
C LEU A 26 1.96 -18.75 20.80
N GLN A 27 1.87 -18.95 22.12
CA GLN A 27 1.34 -17.94 23.05
C GLN A 27 2.15 -16.63 23.05
N LYS A 28 3.47 -16.69 22.81
CA LYS A 28 4.30 -15.47 22.71
C LYS A 28 4.02 -14.66 21.46
N VAL A 29 3.57 -15.31 20.38
CA VAL A 29 3.18 -14.65 19.13
C VAL A 29 1.67 -14.48 19.01
N ASP A 30 0.90 -15.02 19.95
CA ASP A 30 -0.54 -14.82 20.03
C ASP A 30 -0.83 -13.33 20.26
N GLY A 31 -1.68 -12.78 19.41
CA GLY A 31 -1.95 -11.33 19.38
C GLY A 31 -0.92 -10.49 18.60
N TRP A 32 0.19 -11.07 18.11
CA TRP A 32 1.06 -10.35 17.18
C TRP A 32 0.35 -10.18 15.84
N LYS A 33 -0.17 -8.98 15.60
CA LYS A 33 -0.55 -8.58 14.25
C LYS A 33 0.73 -8.25 13.49
N LEU A 34 1.01 -9.04 12.45
CA LEU A 34 2.05 -8.70 11.48
C LEU A 34 1.65 -7.37 10.80
N ASP A 35 2.15 -6.26 11.34
CA ASP A 35 1.93 -4.95 10.77
C ASP A 35 2.95 -4.71 9.67
N ASN A 36 2.62 -5.15 8.45
CA ASN A 36 3.44 -4.96 7.25
C ASN A 36 3.39 -3.50 6.73
N ARG A 37 3.13 -2.53 7.62
CA ARG A 37 3.36 -1.12 7.32
C ARG A 37 4.88 -0.97 7.18
N SER A 38 5.32 -0.41 6.06
CA SER A 38 6.69 0.04 5.92
C SER A 38 7.06 0.85 7.18
N SER A 39 8.29 0.71 7.68
CA SER A 39 8.79 1.47 8.84
C SER A 39 8.83 2.99 8.61
N HIS A 40 8.32 3.46 7.47
CA HIS A 40 8.21 4.86 7.10
C HIS A 40 6.82 5.37 7.48
N ALA A 41 6.78 6.50 8.17
CA ALA A 41 5.52 7.16 8.47
C ALA A 41 4.81 7.53 7.15
N PRO A 42 3.47 7.33 7.06
CA PRO A 42 2.69 7.77 5.92
C PRO A 42 2.91 9.26 5.69
N GLN A 43 3.36 9.63 4.49
CA GLN A 43 3.62 11.02 4.16
C GLN A 43 2.37 11.67 3.55
N GLU A 44 2.01 12.87 4.01
CA GLU A 44 0.91 13.63 3.39
C GLU A 44 1.34 14.15 2.01
N VAL A 45 0.55 13.83 0.98
CA VAL A 45 0.78 14.22 -0.41
C VAL A 45 -0.50 14.79 -1.01
N GLN A 46 -0.37 15.62 -2.04
CA GLN A 46 -1.51 16.12 -2.81
C GLN A 46 -1.60 15.33 -4.12
N ILE A 47 -2.80 14.84 -4.43
CA ILE A 47 -3.08 14.22 -5.73
C ILE A 47 -4.04 15.06 -6.55
N HIS A 48 -3.72 15.15 -7.83
CA HIS A 48 -4.45 15.88 -8.83
C HIS A 48 -5.02 14.88 -9.82
N VAL A 49 -6.33 14.64 -9.73
CA VAL A 49 -7.04 13.67 -10.56
C VAL A 49 -7.72 14.40 -11.71
N SER A 50 -7.50 13.92 -12.93
CA SER A 50 -7.99 14.51 -14.18
C SER A 50 -9.21 13.72 -14.69
N SER A 51 -10.32 13.70 -13.95
CA SER A 51 -11.48 12.91 -14.38
C SER A 51 -12.21 13.51 -15.59
N GLY A 52 -12.41 12.65 -16.59
CA GLY A 52 -12.98 13.00 -17.88
C GLY A 52 -14.40 13.59 -17.84
N TRP A 53 -14.65 14.45 -18.83
CA TRP A 53 -15.81 15.28 -19.17
C TRP A 53 -15.87 16.70 -18.59
N THR A 54 -15.34 17.01 -17.41
CA THR A 54 -15.18 18.42 -17.02
C THR A 54 -13.82 18.93 -17.51
N ALA A 55 -13.78 19.35 -18.77
CA ALA A 55 -12.67 20.10 -19.33
C ALA A 55 -12.33 21.28 -18.40
N GLY A 56 -11.26 21.14 -17.60
CA GLY A 56 -10.66 22.24 -16.84
C GLY A 56 -10.63 22.13 -15.31
N SER A 57 -11.27 21.14 -14.67
CA SER A 57 -11.27 21.06 -13.20
C SER A 57 -10.29 19.99 -12.68
N VAL A 58 -9.01 20.35 -12.54
CA VAL A 58 -8.04 19.54 -11.79
C VAL A 58 -8.43 19.62 -10.32
N ILE A 59 -8.94 18.52 -9.75
CA ILE A 59 -9.32 18.48 -8.33
C ILE A 59 -8.12 18.00 -7.53
N SER A 60 -7.52 18.92 -6.78
CA SER A 60 -6.50 18.60 -5.77
C SER A 60 -7.17 17.95 -4.57
N LYS A 61 -6.70 16.78 -4.17
CA LYS A 61 -7.20 16.07 -3.00
C LYS A 61 -6.04 15.57 -2.13
N PRO A 62 -6.16 15.65 -0.80
CA PRO A 62 -5.16 15.10 0.09
C PRO A 62 -5.15 13.57 0.03
N ALA A 63 -3.95 12.99 0.03
CA ALA A 63 -3.69 11.57 0.13
C ALA A 63 -2.50 11.31 1.06
N GLN A 64 -2.30 10.06 1.43
CA GLN A 64 -1.14 9.63 2.20
C GLN A 64 -0.33 8.65 1.35
N LEU A 65 0.95 8.97 1.12
CA LEU A 65 1.89 8.07 0.50
C LEU A 65 2.34 7.02 1.51
N ILE A 66 2.01 5.76 1.22
CA ILE A 66 2.33 4.61 2.07
C ILE A 66 3.66 3.99 1.64
N SER A 67 3.87 3.90 0.33
CA SER A 67 5.12 3.39 -0.23
C SER A 67 5.29 3.86 -1.68
N MET A 68 6.53 4.12 -2.07
CA MET A 68 6.91 4.41 -3.45
C MET A 68 8.12 3.54 -3.80
N ASP A 69 8.06 2.87 -4.95
CA ASP A 69 9.21 2.23 -5.61
C ASP A 69 9.44 2.89 -6.99
N GLU A 70 10.37 2.36 -7.78
CA GLU A 70 10.71 2.93 -9.10
C GLU A 70 9.56 2.84 -10.13
N GLN A 71 8.65 1.89 -9.98
CA GLN A 71 7.57 1.59 -10.94
C GLN A 71 6.17 1.71 -10.32
N THR A 72 6.04 1.57 -9.00
CA THR A 72 4.73 1.56 -8.32
C THR A 72 4.68 2.54 -7.16
N MET A 73 3.50 3.11 -6.94
CA MET A 73 3.18 3.95 -5.80
C MET A 73 1.91 3.44 -5.12
N ILE A 74 1.91 3.40 -3.79
CA ILE A 74 0.74 3.04 -2.99
C ILE A 74 0.30 4.27 -2.20
N LEU A 75 -0.93 4.71 -2.48
CA LEU A 75 -1.57 5.84 -1.81
C LEU A 75 -2.75 5.36 -0.97
N ALA A 76 -2.91 5.94 0.21
CA ALA A 76 -4.14 5.86 0.99
C ALA A 76 -4.92 7.18 0.82
N THR A 77 -6.19 7.06 0.42
CA THR A 77 -7.09 8.18 0.18
C THR A 77 -8.36 7.98 1.00
N ARG A 78 -9.12 9.04 1.27
CA ARG A 78 -10.43 8.96 1.94
C ARG A 78 -11.60 8.88 0.97
N PHE A 79 -11.31 8.62 -0.31
CA PHE A 79 -12.28 8.60 -1.38
C PHE A 79 -11.85 7.55 -2.40
N PRO A 80 -12.80 6.87 -3.05
CA PRO A 80 -12.47 5.99 -4.15
C PRO A 80 -11.94 6.83 -5.32
N VAL A 81 -10.83 6.39 -5.90
CA VAL A 81 -10.29 6.97 -7.13
C VAL A 81 -10.60 5.98 -8.28
N PRO A 82 -11.07 6.42 -9.47
CA PRO A 82 -11.44 5.52 -10.57
C PRO A 82 -10.23 4.90 -11.30
N ASN A 83 -10.20 3.58 -11.46
CA ASN A 83 -9.10 2.89 -12.17
C ASN A 83 -8.92 3.42 -13.61
N GLY A 84 -7.66 3.45 -14.08
CA GLY A 84 -7.32 3.91 -15.43
C GLY A 84 -7.08 5.40 -15.56
N GLU A 85 -7.28 6.18 -14.49
CA GLU A 85 -7.06 7.62 -14.48
C GLU A 85 -5.58 7.97 -14.37
N HIS A 86 -5.17 9.03 -15.08
CA HIS A 86 -3.86 9.61 -14.94
C HIS A 86 -3.86 10.63 -13.79
N VAL A 87 -3.04 10.37 -12.78
CA VAL A 87 -2.97 11.13 -11.55
C VAL A 87 -1.60 11.77 -11.44
N ARG A 88 -1.59 13.08 -11.16
CA ARG A 88 -0.39 13.77 -10.73
C ARG A 88 -0.31 13.72 -9.21
N VAL A 89 0.85 13.34 -8.69
CA VAL A 89 1.13 13.26 -7.26
C VAL A 89 2.26 14.24 -6.95
N ASP A 90 1.99 15.20 -6.09
CA ASP A 90 3.01 16.09 -5.57
C ASP A 90 3.55 15.49 -4.27
N THR A 91 4.73 14.88 -4.36
CA THR A 91 5.46 14.31 -3.21
C THR A 91 6.45 15.33 -2.66
N GLN A 92 6.75 15.26 -1.36
CA GLN A 92 7.69 16.17 -0.71
C GLN A 92 8.89 15.36 -0.18
N ASP A 93 10.08 15.61 -0.71
CA ASP A 93 11.32 15.01 -0.21
C ASP A 93 12.18 16.06 0.49
N ALA A 94 13.34 15.65 1.04
CA ALA A 94 14.32 16.55 1.63
C ALA A 94 14.83 17.61 0.63
N ASP A 95 14.80 17.29 -0.67
CA ASP A 95 15.24 18.18 -1.76
C ASP A 95 14.13 19.14 -2.26
N GLY A 96 12.86 18.92 -1.85
CA GLY A 96 11.73 19.79 -2.23
C GLY A 96 10.49 19.02 -2.71
N THR A 97 9.59 19.73 -3.39
CA THR A 97 8.37 19.11 -3.97
C THR A 97 8.68 18.49 -5.33
N HIS A 98 8.50 17.17 -5.43
CA HIS A 98 8.62 16.43 -6.68
C HIS A 98 7.23 16.11 -7.26
N ILE A 99 7.10 16.29 -8.56
CA ILE A 99 5.87 16.00 -9.28
C ILE A 99 6.03 14.64 -9.96
N VAL A 100 5.23 13.67 -9.56
CA VAL A 100 5.22 12.32 -10.13
C VAL A 100 3.91 12.10 -10.87
N TRP A 101 4.01 11.65 -12.13
CA TRP A 101 2.85 11.24 -12.91
C TRP A 101 2.68 9.72 -12.80
N ALA A 102 1.47 9.28 -12.47
CA ALA A 102 1.19 7.88 -12.29
C ALA A 102 -0.22 7.50 -12.75
N TRP A 103 -0.35 6.29 -13.26
CA TRP A 103 -1.61 5.72 -13.70
C TRP A 103 -2.23 4.89 -12.60
N MET A 104 -3.50 5.09 -12.32
CA MET A 104 -4.17 4.25 -11.36
C MET A 104 -4.44 2.86 -11.92
N MET A 105 -3.87 1.85 -11.26
CA MET A 105 -4.00 0.46 -11.67
C MET A 105 -5.14 -0.21 -10.91
N GLU A 106 -5.19 -0.03 -9.60
CA GLU A 106 -6.14 -0.72 -8.73
C GLU A 106 -6.48 0.14 -7.51
N GLY A 107 -7.76 0.26 -7.17
CA GLY A 107 -8.25 0.81 -5.92
C GLY A 107 -8.98 -0.26 -5.09
N ARG A 108 -8.66 -0.35 -3.80
CA ARG A 108 -9.34 -1.25 -2.86
C ARG A 108 -9.66 -0.52 -1.56
N GLU A 109 -10.73 -0.94 -0.89
CA GLU A 109 -11.02 -0.51 0.47
C GLU A 109 -9.98 -1.10 1.45
N GLY A 110 -9.67 -0.35 2.50
CA GLY A 110 -8.87 -0.83 3.61
C GLY A 110 -9.54 -2.03 4.28
N CYS A 111 -8.80 -3.12 4.46
CA CYS A 111 -9.36 -4.35 5.02
C CYS A 111 -9.41 -4.37 6.55
N ARG A 112 -8.73 -3.45 7.24
CA ARG A 112 -8.81 -3.37 8.70
C ARG A 112 -10.08 -2.64 9.12
N VAL A 113 -10.64 -3.03 10.26
CA VAL A 113 -11.82 -2.36 10.85
C VAL A 113 -11.54 -0.86 11.00
N GLU A 114 -10.37 -0.49 11.52
CA GLU A 114 -9.95 0.91 11.67
C GLU A 114 -9.85 1.67 10.34
N ASP A 115 -9.41 1.01 9.27
CA ASP A 115 -9.29 1.63 7.95
C ASP A 115 -10.67 1.83 7.33
N ARG A 116 -11.59 0.88 7.55
CA ARG A 116 -12.98 0.95 7.10
C ARG A 116 -13.78 2.00 7.88
N GLU A 117 -13.55 2.12 9.19
CA GLU A 117 -14.13 3.17 10.04
C GLU A 117 -13.67 4.56 9.60
N ARG A 118 -12.44 4.68 9.10
CA ARG A 118 -11.87 5.93 8.57
C ARG A 118 -12.18 6.16 7.08
N GLY A 119 -12.86 5.22 6.42
CA GLY A 119 -13.17 5.29 4.99
C GLY A 119 -11.91 5.35 4.11
N LEU A 120 -10.86 4.62 4.49
CA LEU A 120 -9.59 4.62 3.75
C LEU A 120 -9.65 3.66 2.55
N PHE A 121 -9.21 4.16 1.41
CA PHE A 121 -9.03 3.45 0.16
C PHE A 121 -7.55 3.41 -0.17
N LEU A 122 -7.02 2.20 -0.38
CA LEU A 122 -5.67 1.96 -0.86
C LEU A 122 -5.70 1.89 -2.38
N SER A 123 -4.98 2.79 -3.02
CA SER A 123 -4.80 2.86 -4.46
C SER A 123 -3.37 2.49 -4.82
N LYS A 124 -3.23 1.55 -5.74
CA LYS A 124 -1.98 1.21 -6.41
C LYS A 124 -1.90 1.96 -7.73
N LEU A 125 -0.86 2.76 -7.87
CA LEU A 125 -0.56 3.52 -9.07
C LEU A 125 0.75 3.00 -9.69
N ARG A 126 0.85 3.09 -11.01
CA ARG A 126 2.05 2.79 -11.77
C ARG A 126 2.68 4.10 -12.23
N ILE A 127 3.94 4.32 -11.88
CA ILE A 127 4.71 5.49 -12.30
C ILE A 127 5.02 5.35 -13.80
N GLY A 128 4.82 6.44 -14.56
CA GLY A 128 4.96 6.49 -16.01
C GLY A 128 6.00 7.49 -16.48
#